data_AF-A0A524H0N6-F1
#
_entry.id   AF-A0A524H0N6-F1
#
_cell.length_a   1.000
_cell.length_b   1.000
_cell.length_c   1.000
_cell.angle_alpha   90.00
_cell.angle_beta   90.00
_cell.angle_gamma   90.00
#
_symmetry.space_group_name_H-M   'P 1'
#
loop_
_entity.id
_entity.type
_entity.pdbx_description
1 polymer ?
#
loop_
_entity_poly.entity_id
_entity_poly.type
_entity_poly.pdbx_seq_one_letter_code
_entity_poly.pdbx_strand_id
1 'polypeptide(L)'
;MKADTAIQKMMFFLALSLTLSGGGEISGQEVPGKDENIPFLVTFGKNGETSWGDDDFNSIFFFTIPKDFNRQFYIKVFDPDCGGQNDEIQGLFDSKTMFSVYGGKGVDPDKNIESRGLKNSDNYRQGNLLATKVFGNEATYDNKYYSFGPFNPTEGDYNEKWRSYIFKIVCEGITGDDGNLYRYYLSREAGSELPIEGANAFTYEYTFRMWNDTKSIAHI
;
A
#
# COMPACT_ATOMS: atom_id res chain seq x y z
N MET A 1 26.89 -0.27 -57.09
CA MET A 1 27.85 -0.23 -55.97
C MET A 1 27.60 0.85 -54.90
N LYS A 2 26.63 1.79 -55.05
CA LYS A 2 26.27 2.76 -53.97
C LYS A 2 24.92 2.49 -53.28
N ALA A 3 24.05 1.67 -53.88
CA ALA A 3 22.73 1.37 -53.34
C ALA A 3 22.79 0.30 -52.21
N ASP A 4 23.69 -0.67 -52.33
CA ASP A 4 23.81 -1.79 -51.39
C ASP A 4 24.23 -1.33 -49.98
N THR A 5 25.05 -0.27 -49.90
CA THR A 5 25.55 0.28 -48.63
C THR A 5 24.49 1.07 -47.88
N ALA A 6 23.51 1.65 -48.57
CA ALA A 6 22.40 2.38 -47.95
C ALA A 6 21.37 1.41 -47.35
N ILE A 7 21.08 0.31 -48.06
CA ILE A 7 20.17 -0.74 -47.60
C ILE A 7 20.76 -1.47 -46.38
N GLN A 8 22.07 -1.77 -46.39
CA GLN A 8 22.75 -2.36 -45.23
C GLN A 8 22.73 -1.44 -43.99
N LYS A 9 22.93 -0.12 -44.16
CA LYS A 9 22.85 0.84 -43.05
C LYS A 9 21.42 1.00 -42.50
N MET A 10 20.42 0.94 -43.37
CA MET A 10 19.00 1.04 -42.97
C MET A 10 18.53 -0.23 -42.22
N MET A 11 18.99 -1.41 -42.62
CA MET A 11 18.73 -2.65 -41.87
C MET A 11 19.45 -2.66 -40.52
N PHE A 12 20.64 -2.06 -40.41
CA PHE A 12 21.35 -1.94 -39.13
C PHE A 12 20.64 -1.00 -38.14
N PHE A 13 20.04 0.09 -38.64
CA PHE A 13 19.21 0.98 -37.82
C PHE A 13 17.88 0.35 -37.38
N LEU A 14 17.26 -0.45 -38.26
CA LEU A 14 16.01 -1.18 -37.93
C LEU A 14 16.25 -2.33 -36.95
N ALA A 15 17.43 -2.98 -37.02
CA ALA A 15 17.83 -4.02 -36.09
C ALA A 15 18.20 -3.47 -34.70
N LEU A 16 18.74 -2.24 -34.63
CA LEU A 16 19.08 -1.59 -33.37
C LEU A 16 17.86 -0.98 -32.66
N SER A 17 16.79 -0.64 -33.39
CA SER A 17 15.53 -0.18 -32.78
C SER A 17 14.66 -1.31 -32.22
N LEU A 18 14.96 -2.58 -32.52
CA LEU A 18 14.19 -3.72 -32.03
C LEU A 18 14.70 -4.33 -30.72
N THR A 19 15.83 -3.86 -30.17
CA THR A 19 16.48 -4.48 -29.00
C THR A 19 16.20 -3.80 -27.65
N LEU A 20 15.27 -2.83 -27.59
CA LEU A 20 14.98 -2.06 -26.36
C LEU A 20 13.55 -2.20 -25.82
N SER A 21 12.82 -3.24 -26.22
CA SER A 21 11.53 -3.60 -25.62
C SER A 21 11.65 -4.75 -24.62
N GLY A 22 12.76 -4.78 -23.86
CA GLY A 22 12.82 -5.51 -22.60
C GLY A 22 12.03 -4.75 -21.54
N GLY A 23 10.70 -4.75 -21.67
CA GLY A 23 9.83 -4.31 -20.58
C GLY A 23 10.04 -5.28 -19.43
N GLY A 24 10.88 -4.91 -18.47
CA GLY A 24 10.87 -5.58 -17.18
C GLY A 24 9.44 -5.57 -16.66
N GLU A 25 8.96 -6.70 -16.17
CA GLU A 25 7.74 -6.71 -15.38
C GLU A 25 8.01 -5.79 -14.19
N ILE A 26 7.50 -4.56 -14.27
CA ILE A 26 7.53 -3.65 -13.15
C ILE A 26 6.53 -4.27 -12.18
N SER A 27 7.05 -5.10 -11.28
CA SER A 27 6.27 -5.59 -10.16
C SER A 27 5.78 -4.37 -9.41
N GLY A 28 4.50 -4.40 -9.10
CA GLY A 28 3.84 -3.35 -8.36
C GLY A 28 4.48 -2.92 -7.07
N GLN A 29 4.05 -1.75 -6.59
CA GLN A 29 4.31 -1.31 -5.21
C GLN A 29 3.25 -1.92 -4.29
N GLU A 30 3.30 -3.25 -4.20
CA GLU A 30 2.63 -4.03 -3.17
C GLU A 30 3.28 -3.73 -1.82
N VAL A 31 2.47 -3.68 -0.76
CA VAL A 31 2.91 -3.51 0.63
C VAL A 31 2.24 -4.60 1.45
N PRO A 32 3.00 -5.55 2.03
CA PRO A 32 4.46 -5.66 1.99
C PRO A 32 5.01 -5.89 0.58
N GLY A 33 6.21 -5.39 0.32
CA GLY A 33 6.95 -5.66 -0.89
C GLY A 33 7.29 -7.15 -1.00
N LYS A 34 7.31 -7.68 -2.22
CA LYS A 34 7.59 -9.11 -2.45
C LYS A 34 8.93 -9.56 -1.87
N ASP A 35 9.93 -8.67 -1.90
CA ASP A 35 11.26 -8.94 -1.38
C ASP A 35 11.29 -9.02 0.16
N GLU A 36 10.29 -8.45 0.85
CA GLU A 36 10.13 -8.58 2.31
C GLU A 36 9.73 -10.01 2.70
N ASN A 37 9.19 -10.80 1.75
CA ASN A 37 8.67 -12.15 1.99
C ASN A 37 7.68 -12.22 3.18
N ILE A 38 6.85 -11.19 3.31
CA ILE A 38 5.78 -11.11 4.30
C ILE A 38 4.43 -11.29 3.59
N PRO A 39 3.60 -12.26 4.01
CA PRO A 39 2.36 -12.59 3.31
C PRO A 39 1.27 -11.50 3.46
N PHE A 40 1.09 -10.97 4.67
CA PHE A 40 0.03 -10.02 5.00
C PHE A 40 0.45 -9.07 6.12
N LEU A 41 -0.04 -7.84 6.05
CA LEU A 41 -0.17 -6.98 7.21
C LEU A 41 -1.33 -7.50 8.08
N VAL A 42 -1.35 -7.16 9.37
CA VAL A 42 -2.49 -7.52 10.22
C VAL A 42 -2.91 -6.35 11.10
N THR A 43 -4.22 -6.19 11.27
CA THR A 43 -4.81 -5.30 12.28
C THR A 43 -5.96 -6.04 12.97
N PHE A 44 -5.86 -6.19 14.28
CA PHE A 44 -6.87 -6.83 15.11
C PHE A 44 -7.98 -5.85 15.49
N GLY A 45 -9.17 -6.40 15.69
CA GLY A 45 -10.27 -5.67 16.30
C GLY A 45 -9.90 -5.14 17.69
N LYS A 46 -10.51 -4.03 18.12
CA LYS A 46 -10.18 -3.35 19.39
C LYS A 46 -10.35 -4.18 20.66
N ASN A 47 -11.04 -5.32 20.58
CA ASN A 47 -11.23 -6.24 21.70
C ASN A 47 -10.25 -7.43 21.64
N GLY A 48 -9.35 -7.45 20.64
CA GLY A 48 -8.33 -8.47 20.48
C GLY A 48 -7.35 -8.50 21.65
N GLU A 49 -6.75 -9.67 21.89
CA GLU A 49 -5.71 -9.81 22.90
C GLU A 49 -4.36 -9.32 22.37
N THR A 50 -3.76 -8.33 23.03
CA THR A 50 -2.46 -7.77 22.60
C THR A 50 -1.30 -8.77 22.66
N SER A 51 -1.49 -9.89 23.37
CA SER A 51 -0.55 -11.03 23.38
C SER A 51 -0.34 -11.66 21.99
N TRP A 52 -1.21 -11.37 21.03
CA TRP A 52 -1.15 -11.85 19.64
C TRP A 52 -0.30 -10.96 18.73
N GLY A 53 0.27 -9.87 19.26
CA GLY A 53 1.30 -9.07 18.60
C GLY A 53 0.82 -7.73 18.03
N ASP A 54 -0.46 -7.41 18.13
CA ASP A 54 -1.01 -6.08 17.85
C ASP A 54 -1.38 -5.41 19.17
N ASP A 55 -0.59 -4.42 19.58
CA ASP A 55 -0.70 -3.76 20.89
C ASP A 55 -1.49 -2.43 20.85
N ASP A 56 -1.82 -1.94 19.66
CA ASP A 56 -2.44 -0.63 19.47
C ASP A 56 -3.68 -0.66 18.54
N PHE A 57 -4.02 -1.82 17.97
CA PHE A 57 -5.18 -2.09 17.13
C PHE A 57 -5.28 -1.19 15.89
N ASN A 58 -4.14 -0.66 15.45
CA ASN A 58 -4.08 0.18 14.27
C ASN A 58 -2.82 -0.07 13.45
N SER A 59 -2.85 0.38 12.20
CA SER A 59 -1.72 0.28 11.29
C SER A 59 -1.70 1.50 10.40
N ILE A 60 -0.55 2.15 10.37
CA ILE A 60 -0.35 3.40 9.64
C ILE A 60 0.67 3.18 8.55
N PHE A 61 0.30 3.47 7.30
CA PHE A 61 1.23 3.43 6.18
C PHE A 61 1.22 4.75 5.42
N PHE A 62 2.41 5.19 5.03
CA PHE A 62 2.63 6.39 4.25
C PHE A 62 2.96 6.02 2.80
N PHE A 63 2.49 6.84 1.87
CA PHE A 63 2.82 6.71 0.45
C PHE A 63 3.44 8.01 -0.05
N THR A 64 4.56 7.92 -0.75
CA THR A 64 5.18 9.07 -1.44
C THR A 64 4.87 9.02 -2.92
N ILE A 65 4.30 10.09 -3.46
CA ILE A 65 4.04 10.26 -4.88
C ILE A 65 5.02 11.30 -5.45
N PRO A 66 5.85 10.97 -6.44
CA PRO A 66 6.85 11.90 -6.98
C PRO A 66 6.20 13.19 -7.45
N LYS A 67 6.85 14.34 -7.19
CA LYS A 67 6.37 15.66 -7.62
C LYS A 67 6.04 15.73 -9.11
N ASP A 68 6.83 15.02 -9.93
CA ASP A 68 6.70 15.06 -11.38
C ASP A 68 5.61 14.11 -11.91
N PHE A 69 5.02 13.27 -11.05
CA PHE A 69 3.82 12.50 -11.38
C PHE A 69 2.60 13.43 -11.32
N ASN A 70 1.91 13.60 -12.44
CA ASN A 70 0.84 14.59 -12.63
C ASN A 70 -0.50 13.98 -13.05
N ARG A 71 -0.67 12.67 -12.82
CA ARG A 71 -1.89 11.91 -13.11
C ARG A 71 -2.57 11.51 -11.82
N GLN A 72 -3.81 11.06 -11.93
CA GLN A 72 -4.53 10.47 -10.81
C GLN A 72 -3.94 9.09 -10.45
N PHE A 73 -4.15 8.70 -9.20
CA PHE A 73 -3.74 7.39 -8.68
C PHE A 73 -4.74 6.85 -7.64
N TYR A 74 -4.52 5.60 -7.23
CA TYR A 74 -5.35 4.85 -6.31
C TYR A 74 -4.50 4.18 -5.25
N ILE A 75 -4.99 4.16 -4.02
CA ILE A 75 -4.47 3.31 -2.95
C ILE A 75 -5.45 2.16 -2.80
N LYS A 76 -4.99 0.94 -3.07
CA LYS A 76 -5.83 -0.26 -3.05
C LYS A 76 -5.53 -1.07 -1.80
N VAL A 77 -6.55 -1.75 -1.29
CA VAL A 77 -6.45 -2.70 -0.18
C VAL A 77 -6.92 -4.05 -0.70
N PHE A 78 -6.04 -5.05 -0.69
CA PHE A 78 -6.39 -6.45 -0.92
C PHE A 78 -7.00 -7.02 0.36
N ASP A 79 -8.12 -7.73 0.22
CA ASP A 79 -8.80 -8.42 1.32
C ASP A 79 -9.13 -7.48 2.50
N PRO A 80 -9.87 -6.37 2.25
CA PRO A 80 -10.16 -5.42 3.30
C PRO A 80 -11.24 -5.88 4.29
N ASP A 81 -12.02 -6.92 3.98
CA ASP A 81 -12.97 -7.52 4.92
C ASP A 81 -12.26 -8.26 6.05
N CYS A 82 -12.98 -8.48 7.15
CA CYS A 82 -12.53 -9.32 8.26
C CYS A 82 -13.40 -10.58 8.31
N GLY A 83 -12.97 -11.61 7.59
CA GLY A 83 -13.65 -12.87 7.35
C GLY A 83 -12.94 -13.75 6.31
N GLY A 84 -13.66 -14.72 5.77
CA GLY A 84 -13.19 -15.44 4.58
C GLY A 84 -11.95 -16.32 4.81
N GLN A 85 -11.02 -16.29 3.86
CA GLN A 85 -9.95 -17.28 3.73
C GLN A 85 -8.69 -16.98 4.54
N ASN A 86 -8.30 -15.71 4.63
CA ASN A 86 -6.97 -15.33 5.12
C ASN A 86 -6.97 -14.89 6.58
N ASP A 87 -8.10 -14.40 7.08
CA ASP A 87 -8.19 -13.73 8.38
C ASP A 87 -8.09 -14.66 9.60
N GLU A 88 -7.66 -14.07 10.73
CA GLU A 88 -7.45 -14.78 11.99
C GLU A 88 -8.71 -14.71 12.85
N ILE A 89 -9.50 -15.79 12.85
CA ILE A 89 -10.77 -15.89 13.59
C ILE A 89 -10.59 -16.21 15.08
N GLN A 90 -11.36 -15.55 15.94
CA GLN A 90 -11.50 -15.86 17.37
C GLN A 90 -12.91 -16.41 17.68
N GLY A 91 -13.19 -17.60 17.15
CA GLY A 91 -14.49 -18.26 17.33
C GLY A 91 -15.53 -17.85 16.29
N LEU A 92 -15.94 -16.57 16.26
CA LEU A 92 -16.86 -16.03 15.25
C LEU A 92 -16.34 -14.70 14.71
N PHE A 93 -16.33 -14.54 13.39
CA PHE A 93 -16.00 -13.26 12.77
C PHE A 93 -17.00 -12.17 13.18
N ASP A 94 -16.58 -11.26 14.04
CA ASP A 94 -17.34 -10.11 14.54
C ASP A 94 -16.56 -8.78 14.48
N SER A 95 -15.30 -8.83 14.05
CA SER A 95 -14.45 -7.67 13.84
C SER A 95 -14.90 -6.78 12.69
N LYS A 96 -14.62 -5.49 12.87
CA LYS A 96 -14.71 -4.48 11.81
C LYS A 96 -13.45 -3.65 11.80
N THR A 97 -12.93 -3.40 10.61
CA THR A 97 -11.78 -2.55 10.36
C THR A 97 -12.21 -1.30 9.60
N MET A 98 -11.61 -0.17 9.94
CA MET A 98 -11.84 1.11 9.26
C MET A 98 -10.55 1.55 8.57
N PHE A 99 -10.61 1.68 7.25
CA PHE A 99 -9.52 2.24 6.46
C PHE A 99 -9.82 3.69 6.14
N SER A 100 -8.89 4.59 6.46
CA SER A 100 -9.02 6.02 6.24
C SER A 100 -7.78 6.57 5.53
N VAL A 101 -7.99 7.22 4.38
CA VAL A 101 -6.92 7.85 3.59
C VAL A 101 -6.88 9.34 3.88
N TYR A 102 -5.69 9.83 4.23
CA TYR A 102 -5.40 11.22 4.53
C TYR A 102 -4.39 11.81 3.55
N GLY A 103 -4.57 13.09 3.24
CA GLY A 103 -3.62 13.93 2.52
C GLY A 103 -3.47 15.30 3.18
N GLY A 104 -2.76 16.20 2.52
CA GLY A 104 -2.62 17.59 2.93
C GLY A 104 -1.80 17.78 4.21
N LYS A 105 -1.73 19.04 4.65
CA LYS A 105 -0.88 19.45 5.79
C LYS A 105 -1.17 18.63 7.03
N GLY A 106 -0.10 18.09 7.62
CA GLY A 106 -0.17 17.30 8.84
C GLY A 106 0.00 15.80 8.60
N VAL A 107 -0.01 15.34 7.35
CA VAL A 107 0.33 13.96 7.03
C VAL A 107 1.84 13.72 7.10
N ASP A 108 2.67 14.68 6.67
CA ASP A 108 4.13 14.51 6.57
C ASP A 108 4.77 14.11 7.92
N PRO A 109 5.27 12.87 8.08
CA PRO A 109 5.80 12.35 9.34
C PRO A 109 7.15 12.95 9.74
N ASP A 110 7.84 13.65 8.84
CA ASP A 110 9.05 14.41 9.19
C ASP A 110 8.70 15.76 9.84
N LYS A 111 7.55 16.34 9.48
CA LYS A 111 7.07 17.61 10.06
C LYS A 111 6.12 17.40 11.25
N ASN A 112 5.41 16.28 11.27
CA ASN A 112 4.41 15.95 12.27
C ASN A 112 4.70 14.59 12.88
N ILE A 113 5.40 14.57 14.02
CA ILE A 113 5.88 13.33 14.63
C ILE A 113 4.72 12.44 15.09
N GLU A 114 3.65 13.02 15.61
CA GLU A 114 2.45 12.27 16.04
C GLU A 114 1.74 11.59 14.85
N SER A 115 1.96 12.06 13.62
CA SER A 115 1.44 11.43 12.40
C SER A 115 1.85 9.96 12.29
N ARG A 116 2.99 9.59 12.91
CA ARG A 116 3.59 8.25 12.90
C ARG A 116 2.85 7.23 13.77
N GLY A 117 2.10 7.69 14.77
CA GLY A 117 1.28 6.82 15.65
C GLY A 117 2.05 5.94 16.65
N LEU A 118 3.32 6.20 16.91
CA LEU A 118 4.20 5.33 17.73
C LEU A 118 3.87 5.32 19.24
N LYS A 119 2.84 6.06 19.66
CA LYS A 119 2.40 6.12 21.04
C LYS A 119 0.88 6.18 21.05
N ASN A 120 0.27 5.51 22.03
CA ASN A 120 -1.18 5.52 22.22
C ASN A 120 -1.79 6.93 22.41
N SER A 121 -0.98 7.94 22.78
CA SER A 121 -1.41 9.33 22.91
C SER A 121 -1.27 10.15 21.61
N ASP A 122 -0.59 9.63 20.60
CA ASP A 122 -0.28 10.37 19.38
C ASP A 122 -1.55 10.57 18.56
N ASN A 123 -1.79 11.80 18.10
CA ASN A 123 -2.87 12.06 17.17
C ASN A 123 -2.42 11.77 15.74
N TYR A 124 -2.45 10.49 15.34
CA TYR A 124 -2.11 10.08 13.98
C TYR A 124 -3.22 10.37 12.96
N ARG A 125 -4.41 10.80 13.35
CA ARG A 125 -5.51 11.14 12.41
C ARG A 125 -5.41 12.56 11.84
N GLN A 126 -4.19 13.08 11.74
CA GLN A 126 -3.91 14.43 11.22
C GLN A 126 -3.83 14.46 9.68
N GLY A 127 -4.16 15.62 9.11
CA GLY A 127 -4.35 15.81 7.69
C GLY A 127 -5.81 16.03 7.31
N ASN A 128 -6.06 16.15 6.01
CA ASN A 128 -7.40 16.16 5.43
C ASN A 128 -7.83 14.71 5.16
N LEU A 129 -8.96 14.29 5.72
CA LEU A 129 -9.57 13.00 5.38
C LEU A 129 -10.09 13.05 3.94
N LEU A 130 -9.49 12.25 3.06
CA LEU A 130 -9.84 12.18 1.64
C LEU A 130 -10.88 11.10 1.37
N ALA A 131 -10.75 9.96 2.04
CA ALA A 131 -11.70 8.85 1.93
C ALA A 131 -11.68 8.00 3.19
N THR A 132 -12.79 7.33 3.48
CA THR A 132 -12.88 6.36 4.57
C THR A 132 -13.89 5.27 4.23
N LYS A 133 -13.65 4.05 4.70
CA LYS A 133 -14.60 2.95 4.62
C LYS A 133 -14.40 1.96 5.76
N VAL A 134 -15.52 1.45 6.26
CA VAL A 134 -15.56 0.36 7.23
C VAL A 134 -15.87 -0.93 6.50
N PHE A 135 -15.16 -2.00 6.86
CA PHE A 135 -15.39 -3.36 6.41
C PHE A 135 -15.60 -4.26 7.64
N GLY A 136 -16.44 -5.26 7.50
CA GLY A 136 -16.63 -6.36 8.44
C GLY A 136 -16.51 -7.68 7.71
N ASN A 137 -17.30 -8.68 8.07
CA ASN A 137 -17.33 -9.96 7.36
C ASN A 137 -18.22 -9.89 6.11
N GLU A 138 -17.70 -9.35 5.01
CA GLU A 138 -18.42 -9.25 3.74
C GLU A 138 -17.70 -10.00 2.61
N ALA A 139 -18.18 -11.20 2.28
CA ALA A 139 -17.66 -12.06 1.19
C ALA A 139 -17.60 -11.42 -0.22
N THR A 140 -18.14 -10.20 -0.40
CA THR A 140 -17.93 -9.44 -1.63
C THR A 140 -16.48 -9.01 -1.79
N TYR A 141 -15.76 -8.76 -0.70
CA TYR A 141 -14.38 -8.26 -0.70
C TYR A 141 -13.31 -9.33 -0.44
N ASP A 142 -13.71 -10.52 0.05
CA ASP A 142 -12.82 -11.66 0.28
C ASP A 142 -11.95 -11.96 -0.95
N ASN A 143 -10.63 -11.91 -0.73
CA ASN A 143 -9.57 -12.06 -1.74
C ASN A 143 -9.71 -11.11 -2.95
N LYS A 144 -10.23 -9.90 -2.74
CA LYS A 144 -10.36 -8.88 -3.79
C LYS A 144 -9.79 -7.55 -3.35
N TYR A 145 -9.45 -6.73 -4.34
CA TYR A 145 -9.05 -5.36 -4.10
C TYR A 145 -10.25 -4.42 -3.97
N TYR A 146 -10.20 -3.56 -2.96
CA TYR A 146 -10.96 -2.32 -2.90
C TYR A 146 -10.04 -1.14 -3.21
N SER A 147 -10.47 -0.23 -4.09
CA SER A 147 -9.65 0.91 -4.53
C SER A 147 -10.18 2.22 -3.92
N PHE A 148 -9.36 2.89 -3.14
CA PHE A 148 -9.58 4.29 -2.74
C PHE A 148 -9.06 5.24 -3.83
N GLY A 149 -9.79 6.32 -4.08
CA GLY A 149 -9.47 7.34 -5.08
C GLY A 149 -10.52 7.43 -6.20
N PRO A 150 -10.18 8.06 -7.34
CA PRO A 150 -8.86 8.59 -7.67
C PRO A 150 -8.44 9.76 -6.76
N PHE A 151 -7.15 9.83 -6.47
CA PHE A 151 -6.50 10.96 -5.82
C PHE A 151 -5.56 11.69 -6.78
N ASN A 152 -5.38 12.99 -6.57
CA ASN A 152 -4.42 13.82 -7.28
C ASN A 152 -3.21 14.06 -6.38
N PRO A 153 -1.97 14.01 -6.91
CA PRO A 153 -0.76 14.16 -6.09
C PRO A 153 -0.75 15.43 -5.23
N THR A 154 -1.29 16.53 -5.73
CA THR A 154 -1.40 17.81 -5.02
C THR A 154 -2.32 17.78 -3.79
N GLU A 155 -3.10 16.72 -3.59
CA GLU A 155 -3.89 16.50 -2.36
C GLU A 155 -3.03 16.02 -1.19
N GLY A 156 -1.77 15.62 -1.40
CA GLY A 156 -0.83 15.20 -0.35
C GLY A 156 -0.07 16.37 0.29
N ASP A 157 0.74 16.07 1.31
CA ASP A 157 1.68 17.04 1.91
C ASP A 157 3.02 16.99 1.18
N TYR A 158 3.43 18.10 0.57
CA TYR A 158 4.70 18.13 -0.16
C TYR A 158 5.90 18.15 0.79
N ASN A 159 6.79 17.19 0.62
CA ASN A 159 8.05 17.11 1.34
C ASN A 159 9.24 17.32 0.39
N GLU A 160 10.02 18.39 0.64
CA GLU A 160 11.17 18.78 -0.18
C GLU A 160 12.29 17.74 -0.16
N LYS A 161 12.55 17.09 0.99
CA LYS A 161 13.61 16.09 1.13
C LYS A 161 13.35 14.87 0.23
N TRP A 162 12.09 14.46 0.12
CA TRP A 162 11.66 13.31 -0.66
C TRP A 162 11.24 13.70 -2.09
N ARG A 163 11.19 15.00 -2.41
CA ARG A 163 10.66 15.56 -3.66
C ARG A 163 9.31 14.94 -4.06
N SER A 164 8.46 14.70 -3.07
CA SER A 164 7.23 13.91 -3.23
C SER A 164 6.10 14.47 -2.38
N TYR A 165 4.86 14.19 -2.79
CA TYR A 165 3.66 14.40 -2.01
C TYR A 165 3.38 13.17 -1.14
N ILE A 166 3.16 13.39 0.16
CA ILE A 166 2.95 12.33 1.14
C ILE A 166 1.45 12.18 1.40
N PHE A 167 0.98 10.95 1.32
CA PHE A 167 -0.33 10.47 1.73
C PHE A 167 -0.17 9.47 2.86
N LYS A 168 -1.23 9.24 3.62
CA LYS A 168 -1.27 8.22 4.66
C LYS A 168 -2.57 7.43 4.58
N ILE A 169 -2.49 6.12 4.76
CA ILE A 169 -3.64 5.29 5.10
C ILE A 169 -3.52 4.84 6.55
N VAL A 170 -4.65 4.83 7.26
CA VAL A 170 -4.77 4.32 8.62
C VAL A 170 -5.81 3.21 8.59
N CYS A 171 -5.42 2.00 8.99
CA CYS A 171 -6.32 0.89 9.28
C CYS A 171 -6.52 0.81 10.80
N GLU A 172 -7.75 0.63 11.26
CA GLU A 172 -8.07 0.54 12.69
C GLU A 172 -9.11 -0.53 12.94
N GLY A 173 -8.84 -1.42 13.89
CA GLY A 173 -9.87 -2.30 14.45
C GLY A 173 -10.83 -1.52 15.31
N ILE A 174 -12.11 -1.46 14.94
CA ILE A 174 -13.12 -0.63 15.65
C ILE A 174 -14.12 -1.46 16.46
N THR A 175 -14.26 -2.76 16.17
CA THR A 175 -15.05 -3.75 16.93
C THR A 175 -14.41 -5.13 16.78
N GLY A 176 -14.84 -6.07 17.64
CA GLY A 176 -14.44 -7.48 17.60
C GLY A 176 -13.02 -7.75 18.04
N ASP A 177 -12.61 -9.01 17.96
CA ASP A 177 -11.31 -9.53 18.40
C ASP A 177 -10.55 -10.33 17.31
N ASP A 178 -11.13 -10.52 16.13
CA ASP A 178 -10.46 -11.15 14.98
C ASP A 178 -9.38 -10.25 14.36
N GLY A 179 -8.41 -10.86 13.66
CA GLY A 179 -7.37 -10.19 12.89
C GLY A 179 -7.69 -10.11 11.39
N ASN A 180 -7.70 -8.91 10.84
CA ASN A 180 -7.83 -8.67 9.39
C ASN A 180 -6.45 -8.66 8.73
N LEU A 181 -6.25 -9.53 7.74
CA LEU A 181 -5.01 -9.80 7.03
C LEU A 181 -5.10 -9.26 5.61
N TYR A 182 -4.46 -8.12 5.39
CA TYR A 182 -4.57 -7.37 4.13
C TYR A 182 -3.21 -7.01 3.55
N ARG A 183 -3.24 -6.47 2.32
CA ARG A 183 -2.09 -5.83 1.67
C ARG A 183 -2.50 -4.51 1.04
N TYR A 184 -1.57 -3.57 0.94
CA TYR A 184 -1.78 -2.37 0.14
C TYR A 184 -1.17 -2.51 -1.25
N TYR A 185 -1.69 -1.71 -2.17
CA TYR A 185 -1.11 -1.56 -3.49
C TYR A 185 -1.31 -0.14 -4.02
N LEU A 186 -0.23 0.49 -4.45
CA LEU A 186 -0.30 1.80 -5.09
C LEU A 186 -0.41 1.65 -6.62
N SER A 187 -1.51 2.14 -7.20
CA SER A 187 -1.79 1.97 -8.64
C SER A 187 -2.11 3.26 -9.37
N ARG A 188 -1.77 3.32 -10.65
CA ARG A 188 -2.20 4.36 -11.60
C ARG A 188 -3.66 4.19 -12.05
N GLU A 189 -4.25 3.03 -11.81
CA GLU A 189 -5.60 2.68 -12.28
C GLU A 189 -6.41 1.94 -11.22
N ALA A 190 -7.73 2.10 -11.24
CA ALA A 190 -8.62 1.51 -10.26
C ALA A 190 -8.69 -0.03 -10.36
N GLY A 191 -8.70 -0.56 -11.58
CA GLY A 191 -9.00 -1.97 -11.89
C GLY A 191 -7.79 -2.82 -12.28
N SER A 192 -6.59 -2.26 -12.20
CA SER A 192 -5.34 -2.97 -12.50
C SER A 192 -4.27 -2.62 -11.48
N GLU A 193 -3.25 -3.44 -11.39
CA GLU A 193 -2.09 -3.29 -10.51
C GLU A 193 -0.96 -2.63 -11.30
N LEU A 194 -1.11 -1.36 -11.69
CA LEU A 194 -0.08 -0.64 -12.46
C LEU A 194 0.73 0.30 -11.55
N PRO A 195 2.03 0.03 -11.30
CA PRO A 195 2.83 0.82 -10.37
C PRO A 195 3.04 2.27 -10.84
N ILE A 196 3.34 3.14 -9.88
CA ILE A 196 3.81 4.50 -10.10
C ILE A 196 5.33 4.50 -9.96
N GLU A 197 6.04 4.77 -11.05
CA GLU A 197 7.50 4.84 -11.02
C GLU A 197 7.98 5.94 -10.06
N GLY A 198 8.95 5.60 -9.21
CA GLY A 198 9.52 6.51 -8.21
C GLY A 198 8.66 6.76 -6.98
N ALA A 199 7.44 6.23 -6.92
CA ALA A 199 6.66 6.25 -5.69
C ALA A 199 7.25 5.28 -4.66
N ASN A 200 6.78 5.35 -3.42
CA ASN A 200 7.20 4.43 -2.37
C ASN A 200 6.11 4.31 -1.30
N ALA A 201 6.17 3.25 -0.50
CA ALA A 201 5.37 3.09 0.70
C ALA A 201 6.29 2.78 1.89
N PHE A 202 5.91 3.26 3.07
CA PHE A 202 6.70 3.03 4.29
C PHE A 202 5.83 3.18 5.53
N THR A 203 6.31 2.64 6.65
CA THR A 203 5.73 2.85 7.98
C THR A 203 6.85 2.98 9.02
N TYR A 204 6.48 3.42 10.23
CA TYR A 204 7.37 3.46 11.39
C TYR A 204 7.11 2.31 12.37
N GLU A 205 6.00 1.58 12.20
CA GLU A 205 5.58 0.48 13.05
C GLU A 205 4.91 -0.59 12.18
N TYR A 206 5.46 -1.80 12.22
CA TYR A 206 5.17 -2.85 11.25
C TYR A 206 4.52 -4.03 11.96
N THR A 207 3.20 -4.20 11.78
CA THR A 207 2.42 -5.32 12.33
C THR A 207 2.01 -6.25 11.19
N PHE A 208 2.46 -7.50 11.24
CA PHE A 208 2.35 -8.42 10.12
C PHE A 208 2.26 -9.87 10.53
N ARG A 209 1.72 -10.70 9.62
CA ARG A 209 1.60 -12.13 9.81
C ARG A 209 2.88 -12.85 9.37
N MET A 210 3.52 -13.57 10.28
CA MET A 210 4.57 -14.52 9.93
C MET A 210 4.01 -15.74 9.18
N TRP A 211 4.80 -16.30 8.27
CA TRP A 211 4.49 -17.59 7.65
C TRP A 211 4.27 -18.71 8.68
N ASN A 212 3.36 -19.63 8.37
CA ASN A 212 3.17 -20.85 9.17
C ASN A 212 4.35 -21.83 9.05
N ASP A 213 5.12 -21.76 7.95
CA ASP A 213 6.38 -22.51 7.82
C ASP A 213 7.48 -21.82 8.62
N THR A 214 7.97 -22.51 9.66
CA THR A 214 9.02 -22.01 10.56
C THR A 214 10.40 -21.89 9.91
N LYS A 215 10.55 -22.37 8.67
CA LYS A 215 11.77 -22.20 7.87
C LYS A 215 11.76 -20.95 7.00
N SER A 216 10.62 -20.27 6.88
CA SER A 216 10.53 -19.02 6.11
C SER A 216 11.30 -17.90 6.80
N ILE A 217 11.93 -17.05 6.00
CA ILE A 217 12.69 -15.87 6.46
C ILE A 217 11.97 -14.63 5.95
N ALA A 218 11.55 -13.75 6.85
CA ALA A 218 11.05 -12.42 6.52
C ALA A 218 12.22 -11.41 6.49
N HIS A 219 12.13 -10.41 5.62
CA HIS A 219 13.09 -9.32 5.47
C HIS A 219 12.40 -7.98 5.78
N ILE A 220 13.06 -7.12 6.55
CA ILE A 220 12.58 -5.78 6.95
C ILE A 220 13.73 -4.79 6.74
#